data_AF-C4JJT8-F1
#
_entry.id   AF-C4JJT8-F1
#
_cell.length_a   1.000
_cell.length_b   1.000
_cell.length_c   1.000
_cell.angle_alpha   90.00
_cell.angle_beta   90.00
_cell.angle_gamma   90.00
#
_symmetry.space_group_name_H-M   'P 1'
#
loop_
_entity.id
_entity.type
_entity.pdbx_description
1 polymer ?
#
loop_
_entity_poly.entity_id
_entity_poly.type
_entity_poly.pdbx_seq_one_letter_code
_entity_poly.pdbx_strand_id
1 'polypeptide(L)'
;MSSGAPPVNNLQARAQDHSPSPPPPAPVPLTPGPRAARLQQIFNQALLHTLRANSYSNFSSCFPTPATHVPHSLESVWRQLNAKLEESARAEFDDVIKERDVVRGLNELDRLVGEARRRRDRGEGVGSVAYVFEASDSFSLVLCLTR
;
A
#
# COMPACT_ATOMS: atom_id res chain seq x y z
N MET A 1 22.76 28.66 75.13
CA MET A 1 23.21 27.27 75.34
C MET A 1 21.98 26.38 75.23
N SER A 2 22.07 25.23 74.55
CA SER A 2 21.01 24.22 74.34
C SER A 2 19.77 24.71 73.56
N SER A 3 19.26 24.09 72.47
CA SER A 3 19.10 22.69 72.01
C SER A 3 17.74 22.07 72.37
N GLY A 4 16.93 21.69 71.37
CA GLY A 4 15.68 20.93 71.55
C GLY A 4 14.78 20.81 70.29
N ALA A 5 14.70 19.60 69.71
CA ALA A 5 13.80 19.14 68.63
C ALA A 5 13.88 17.58 68.54
N PRO A 6 13.08 16.83 67.75
CA PRO A 6 11.87 17.16 66.97
C PRO A 6 10.61 16.78 67.81
N PRO A 7 9.51 16.06 67.39
CA PRO A 7 9.13 15.30 66.17
C PRO A 7 8.33 16.17 65.15
N VAL A 8 7.77 15.77 63.99
CA VAL A 8 7.26 14.49 63.38
C VAL A 8 5.85 14.12 63.93
N ASN A 9 4.83 13.61 63.20
CA ASN A 9 4.73 12.90 61.91
C ASN A 9 3.47 13.26 61.07
N ASN A 10 3.49 12.92 59.77
CA ASN A 10 2.39 12.57 58.82
C ASN A 10 0.93 13.05 59.03
N LEU A 11 0.34 13.62 57.96
CA LEU A 11 -0.71 12.95 57.14
C LEU A 11 -1.23 13.80 55.96
N GLN A 12 -0.41 14.05 54.92
CA GLN A 12 -0.91 14.40 53.58
C GLN A 12 0.15 14.26 52.49
N ALA A 13 0.66 13.03 52.35
CA ALA A 13 1.21 12.60 51.06
C ALA A 13 0.06 12.62 50.04
N ARG A 14 -0.10 13.72 49.31
CA ARG A 14 -0.92 13.75 48.09
C ARG A 14 -0.20 12.86 47.09
N ALA A 15 -0.57 11.58 47.05
CA ALA A 15 -0.16 10.67 46.00
C ALA A 15 -0.48 11.35 44.68
N GLN A 16 0.56 11.68 43.92
CA GLN A 16 0.37 12.17 42.57
C GLN A 16 0.07 10.93 41.74
N ASP A 17 -1.19 10.78 41.36
CA ASP A 17 -1.66 9.79 40.39
C ASP A 17 -1.10 10.13 39.00
N HIS A 18 0.22 9.96 38.87
CA HIS A 18 0.94 9.92 37.61
C HIS A 18 0.55 8.63 36.91
N SER A 19 -0.67 8.62 36.35
CA SER A 19 -1.12 7.62 35.39
C SER A 19 -0.02 7.46 34.35
N PRO A 20 0.65 6.30 34.28
CA PRO A 20 1.82 6.15 33.43
C PRO A 20 1.39 6.30 31.98
N SER A 21 1.90 7.33 31.30
CA SER A 21 1.64 7.55 29.87
C SER A 21 1.88 6.25 29.11
N PRO A 22 0.94 5.81 28.25
CA PRO A 22 1.11 4.57 27.51
C PRO A 22 2.41 4.63 26.69
N PRO A 23 3.17 3.53 26.60
CA PRO A 23 4.42 3.52 25.86
C PRO A 23 4.16 3.95 24.41
N PRO A 24 5.08 4.71 23.80
CA PRO A 24 4.89 5.23 22.44
C PRO A 24 4.66 4.06 21.47
N PRO A 25 3.74 4.21 20.49
CA PRO A 25 3.45 3.14 19.54
C PRO A 25 4.73 2.75 18.79
N ALA A 26 4.96 1.45 18.67
CA ALA A 26 6.18 0.93 18.05
C ALA A 26 6.34 1.46 16.61
N PRO A 27 7.55 1.87 16.18
CA PRO A 27 7.76 2.43 14.85
C PRO A 27 7.25 1.50 13.74
N VAL A 28 6.37 2.01 12.87
CA VAL A 28 5.86 1.27 11.72
C VAL A 28 7.04 1.01 10.76
N PRO A 29 7.28 -0.25 10.32
CA PRO A 29 8.35 -0.54 9.38
C PRO A 29 8.16 0.23 8.06
N LEU A 30 9.26 0.79 7.52
CA LEU A 30 9.28 1.38 6.17
C LEU A 30 9.61 0.35 5.08
N THR A 31 9.91 -0.89 5.46
CA THR A 31 10.06 -2.02 4.54
C THR A 31 8.70 -2.44 3.97
N PRO A 32 8.55 -2.71 2.66
CA PRO A 32 7.28 -3.17 2.09
C PRO A 32 6.70 -4.42 2.78
N GLY A 33 5.57 -4.27 3.46
CA GLY A 33 4.76 -5.39 3.96
C GLY A 33 4.00 -6.11 2.85
N PRO A 34 3.24 -7.17 3.16
CA PRO A 34 2.67 -8.06 2.15
C PRO A 34 1.72 -7.34 1.18
N ARG A 35 0.93 -6.35 1.63
CA ARG A 35 0.11 -5.54 0.70
C ARG A 35 0.92 -4.56 -0.14
N ALA A 36 1.95 -3.93 0.43
CA ALA A 36 2.83 -3.02 -0.33
C ALA A 36 3.59 -3.77 -1.44
N ALA A 37 4.17 -4.93 -1.11
CA ALA A 37 4.83 -5.80 -2.07
C ALA A 37 3.86 -6.32 -3.15
N ARG A 38 2.62 -6.70 -2.78
CA ARG A 38 1.61 -7.13 -3.76
C ARG A 38 1.13 -5.99 -4.66
N LEU A 39 1.01 -4.76 -4.15
CA LEU A 39 0.72 -3.57 -4.96
C LEU A 39 1.82 -3.33 -6.01
N GLN A 40 3.09 -3.32 -5.59
CA GLN A 40 4.25 -3.21 -6.48
C GLN A 40 4.26 -4.33 -7.53
N GLN A 41 3.95 -5.57 -7.14
CA GLN A 41 3.87 -6.71 -8.07
C GLN A 41 2.74 -6.53 -9.10
N ILE A 42 1.54 -6.11 -8.68
CA ILE A 42 0.39 -5.87 -9.58
C ILE A 42 0.72 -4.74 -10.57
N PHE A 43 1.32 -3.65 -10.11
CA PHE A 43 1.76 -2.55 -10.98
C PHE A 43 2.74 -3.03 -12.06
N ASN A 44 3.78 -3.77 -11.67
CA ASN A 44 4.74 -4.35 -12.61
C ASN A 44 4.06 -5.33 -13.60
N GLN A 45 3.12 -6.15 -13.14
CA GLN A 45 2.36 -7.08 -13.99
C GLN A 45 1.46 -6.34 -15.00
N ALA A 46 0.84 -5.24 -14.60
CA ALA A 46 0.02 -4.39 -15.47
C ALA A 46 0.88 -3.65 -16.51
N LEU A 47 1.98 -3.01 -16.10
CA LEU A 47 2.89 -2.30 -17.01
C LEU A 47 3.46 -3.25 -18.08
N LEU A 48 3.92 -4.43 -17.69
CA LEU A 48 4.38 -5.47 -18.62
C LEU A 48 3.26 -6.06 -19.48
N HIS A 49 1.99 -5.92 -19.12
CA HIS A 49 0.86 -6.29 -20.00
C HIS A 49 0.63 -5.20 -21.06
N THR A 50 0.56 -3.93 -20.65
CA THR A 50 0.43 -2.77 -21.56
C THR A 50 1.53 -2.73 -22.62
N LEU A 51 2.78 -2.91 -22.22
CA LEU A 51 3.93 -2.91 -23.15
C LEU A 51 3.87 -4.07 -24.17
N ARG A 52 3.32 -5.22 -23.79
CA ARG A 52 3.13 -6.37 -24.70
C ARG A 52 1.93 -6.19 -25.64
N ALA A 53 0.87 -5.49 -25.22
CA ALA A 53 -0.25 -5.15 -26.09
C ALA A 53 0.18 -4.23 -27.25
N ASN A 54 1.10 -3.30 -26.98
CA ASN A 54 1.78 -2.51 -28.01
C ASN A 54 2.88 -3.31 -28.73
N SER A 55 2.50 -4.40 -29.40
CA SER A 55 3.42 -5.18 -30.25
C SER A 55 3.84 -4.40 -31.50
N TYR A 56 5.03 -4.67 -32.03
CA TYR A 56 5.49 -4.04 -33.27
C TYR A 56 4.58 -4.36 -34.47
N SER A 57 3.90 -5.51 -34.49
CA SER A 57 2.91 -5.85 -35.52
C SER A 57 1.71 -4.90 -35.47
N ASN A 58 1.18 -4.66 -34.27
CA ASN A 58 0.05 -3.74 -34.08
C ASN A 58 0.48 -2.30 -34.45
N PHE A 59 1.67 -1.87 -34.02
CA PHE A 59 2.20 -0.54 -34.32
C PHE A 59 2.46 -0.33 -35.82
N SER A 60 3.16 -1.26 -36.49
CA SER A 60 3.51 -1.12 -37.91
C SER A 60 2.32 -1.21 -38.86
N SER A 61 1.27 -1.95 -38.50
CA SER A 61 0.02 -1.98 -39.29
C SER A 61 -0.70 -0.62 -39.38
N CYS A 62 -0.49 0.28 -38.40
CA CYS A 62 -0.98 1.66 -38.46
C CYS A 62 -0.14 2.57 -39.37
N PHE A 63 1.05 2.13 -39.78
CA PHE A 63 2.00 2.91 -40.58
C PHE A 63 2.53 2.10 -41.78
N PRO A 64 1.66 1.64 -42.71
CA PRO A 64 2.05 0.70 -43.76
C PRO A 64 3.14 1.24 -44.70
N THR A 65 3.09 2.52 -45.09
CA THR A 65 4.10 3.12 -45.98
C THR A 65 5.48 3.25 -45.29
N PRO A 66 5.59 3.80 -44.06
CA PRO A 66 6.83 3.70 -43.27
C PRO A 66 7.32 2.28 -43.02
N ALA A 67 6.42 1.31 -42.74
CA ALA A 67 6.80 -0.08 -42.51
C ALA A 67 7.40 -0.74 -43.77
N THR A 68 6.95 -0.32 -44.96
CA THR A 68 7.45 -0.83 -46.24
C THR A 68 8.78 -0.17 -46.65
N HIS A 69 9.00 1.10 -46.34
CA HIS A 69 10.13 1.88 -46.89
C HIS A 69 11.24 2.20 -45.87
N VAL A 70 10.93 2.29 -44.57
CA VAL A 70 11.87 2.62 -43.49
C VAL A 70 11.62 1.76 -42.23
N PRO A 71 11.51 0.41 -42.33
CA PRO A 71 11.15 -0.46 -41.21
C PRO A 71 12.08 -0.31 -40.00
N HIS A 72 13.39 -0.13 -40.20
CA HIS A 72 14.34 0.01 -39.10
C HIS A 72 14.14 1.32 -38.30
N SER A 73 13.80 2.42 -38.98
CA SER A 73 13.46 3.69 -38.32
C SER A 73 12.16 3.58 -37.54
N LEU A 74 11.15 2.90 -38.11
CA LEU A 74 9.86 2.67 -37.46
C LEU A 74 9.99 1.76 -36.23
N GLU A 75 10.81 0.71 -36.32
CA GLU A 75 11.14 -0.15 -35.18
C GLU A 75 11.89 0.61 -34.08
N SER A 76 12.84 1.48 -34.44
CA SER A 76 13.56 2.33 -33.48
C SER A 76 12.60 3.26 -32.73
N VAL A 77 11.65 3.91 -33.42
CA VAL A 77 10.61 4.74 -32.79
C VAL A 77 9.72 3.90 -31.86
N TRP A 78 9.27 2.71 -32.29
CA TRP A 78 8.47 1.81 -31.46
C TRP A 78 9.22 1.35 -30.19
N ARG A 79 10.50 0.98 -30.32
CA ARG A 79 11.37 0.62 -29.18
C ARG A 79 11.54 1.79 -28.22
N GLN A 80 11.82 2.99 -28.73
CA GLN A 80 11.97 4.20 -27.92
C GLN A 80 10.67 4.58 -27.18
N LEU A 81 9.52 4.47 -27.85
CA LEU A 81 8.21 4.75 -27.25
C LEU A 81 7.89 3.77 -26.10
N ASN A 82 8.09 2.46 -26.31
CA ASN A 82 7.88 1.47 -25.25
C ASN A 82 8.89 1.64 -24.09
N ALA A 83 10.18 1.90 -24.39
CA ALA A 83 11.18 2.16 -23.35
C ALA A 83 10.85 3.41 -22.52
N LYS A 84 10.40 4.51 -23.17
CA LYS A 84 10.05 5.75 -22.46
C LYS A 84 8.76 5.60 -21.65
N LEU A 85 7.76 4.86 -22.18
CA LEU A 85 6.56 4.51 -21.44
C LEU A 85 6.89 3.68 -20.19
N GLU A 86 7.80 2.72 -20.29
CA GLU A 86 8.25 1.93 -19.14
C GLU A 86 9.01 2.78 -18.11
N GLU A 87 9.99 3.59 -18.55
CA GLU A 87 10.77 4.47 -17.68
C GLU A 87 9.88 5.46 -16.92
N SER A 88 9.04 6.21 -17.63
CA SER A 88 8.16 7.21 -17.01
C SER A 88 7.13 6.56 -16.10
N ALA A 89 6.49 5.45 -16.50
CA ALA A 89 5.51 4.79 -15.63
C ALA A 89 6.13 4.30 -14.32
N ARG A 90 7.37 3.78 -14.35
CA ARG A 90 8.12 3.36 -13.16
C ARG A 90 8.46 4.53 -12.26
N ALA A 91 9.00 5.61 -12.82
CA ALA A 91 9.38 6.81 -12.05
C ALA A 91 8.18 7.45 -11.34
N GLU A 92 7.09 7.72 -12.08
CA GLU A 92 5.86 8.29 -11.52
C GLU A 92 5.25 7.40 -10.43
N PHE A 93 5.27 6.08 -10.60
CA PHE A 93 4.78 5.15 -9.58
C PHE A 93 5.63 5.19 -8.31
N ASP A 94 6.96 5.13 -8.43
CA ASP A 94 7.85 5.18 -7.27
C ASP A 94 7.75 6.52 -6.53
N ASP A 95 7.56 7.64 -7.25
CA ASP A 95 7.36 8.95 -6.63
C ASP A 95 5.99 9.09 -5.95
N VAL A 96 4.90 8.58 -6.54
CA VAL A 96 3.58 8.49 -5.88
C VAL A 96 3.63 7.62 -4.61
N ILE A 97 4.38 6.51 -4.63
CA ILE A 97 4.57 5.63 -3.46
C ILE A 97 5.25 6.39 -2.31
N LYS A 98 6.23 7.26 -2.62
CA LYS A 98 6.94 8.11 -1.64
C LYS A 98 6.05 9.27 -1.15
N GLU A 99 5.47 10.04 -2.06
CA GLU A 99 4.70 11.27 -1.78
C GLU A 99 3.44 11.01 -0.93
N ARG A 100 2.83 9.82 -1.09
CA ARG A 100 1.65 9.40 -0.32
C ARG A 100 1.98 8.49 0.87
N ASP A 101 3.26 8.20 1.11
CA ASP A 101 3.78 7.23 2.10
C ASP A 101 2.95 5.93 2.15
N VAL A 102 2.78 5.33 0.97
CA VAL A 102 1.88 4.19 0.75
C VAL A 102 2.36 2.96 1.53
N VAL A 103 3.67 2.81 1.70
CA VAL A 103 4.26 1.69 2.44
C VAL A 103 3.88 1.76 3.92
N ARG A 104 4.06 2.92 4.59
CA ARG A 104 3.64 3.08 5.99
C ARG A 104 2.13 2.87 6.14
N GLY A 105 1.32 3.42 5.23
CA GLY A 105 -0.13 3.29 5.26
C GLY A 105 -0.62 1.84 5.14
N LEU A 106 -0.08 1.08 4.18
CA LEU A 106 -0.42 -0.33 3.99
C LEU A 106 0.10 -1.22 5.13
N ASN A 107 1.28 -0.93 5.68
CA ASN A 107 1.86 -1.67 6.80
C ASN A 107 1.04 -1.50 8.10
N GLU A 108 0.57 -0.29 8.39
CA GLU A 108 -0.33 -0.04 9.53
C GLU A 108 -1.71 -0.70 9.31
N LEU A 109 -2.21 -0.70 8.06
CA LEU A 109 -3.44 -1.43 7.71
C LEU A 109 -3.28 -2.97 7.83
N ASP A 110 -2.08 -3.51 7.61
CA ASP A 110 -1.76 -4.91 7.91
C ASP A 110 -1.68 -5.18 9.43
N ARG A 111 -1.10 -4.26 10.21
CA ARG A 111 -1.10 -4.32 11.68
C ARG A 111 -2.52 -4.36 12.25
N LEU A 112 -3.38 -3.43 11.82
CA LEU A 112 -4.78 -3.29 12.25
C LEU A 112 -5.64 -4.50 11.87
N VAL A 113 -5.51 -5.02 10.64
CA VAL A 113 -6.24 -6.23 10.22
C VAL A 113 -5.76 -7.47 10.99
N GLY A 114 -4.46 -7.57 11.28
CA GLY A 114 -3.93 -8.63 12.14
C GLY A 114 -4.49 -8.56 13.57
N GLU A 115 -4.68 -7.36 14.11
CA GLU A 115 -5.27 -7.15 15.43
C GLU A 115 -6.78 -7.46 15.46
N ALA A 116 -7.54 -6.99 14.48
CA ALA A 116 -8.97 -7.30 14.33
C ALA A 116 -9.22 -8.81 14.18
N ARG A 117 -8.36 -9.53 13.43
CA ARG A 117 -8.40 -10.99 13.35
C ARG A 117 -8.19 -11.64 14.72
N ARG A 118 -7.09 -11.31 15.41
CA ARG A 118 -6.83 -11.84 16.78
C ARG A 118 -7.99 -11.59 17.75
N ARG A 119 -8.65 -10.43 17.69
CA ARG A 119 -9.85 -10.15 18.50
C ARG A 119 -11.04 -11.04 18.14
N ARG A 120 -11.33 -11.23 16.84
CA ARG A 120 -12.36 -12.17 16.38
C ARG A 120 -12.06 -13.59 16.85
N ASP A 121 -10.82 -14.04 16.69
CA ASP A 121 -10.40 -15.42 16.99
C ASP A 121 -10.42 -15.71 18.51
N ARG A 122 -10.32 -14.68 19.36
CA ARG A 122 -10.53 -14.75 20.83
C ARG A 122 -11.99 -14.53 21.28
N GLY A 123 -12.93 -14.28 20.36
CA GLY A 123 -14.32 -13.97 20.71
C GLY A 123 -14.58 -12.53 21.21
N GLU A 124 -13.57 -11.65 21.18
CA GLU A 124 -13.64 -10.25 21.64
C GLU A 124 -14.28 -9.29 20.60
N GLY A 125 -15.07 -9.85 19.69
CA GLY A 125 -15.77 -9.16 18.60
C GLY A 125 -17.07 -8.53 19.08
N VAL A 126 -16.98 -7.37 19.74
CA VAL A 126 -18.16 -6.58 20.13
C VAL A 126 -18.93 -6.15 18.88
N GLY A 127 -20.12 -6.73 18.70
CA GLY A 127 -21.06 -6.37 17.64
C GLY A 127 -20.70 -6.95 16.28
N SER A 128 -21.54 -7.87 15.78
CA SER A 128 -21.59 -8.12 14.34
C SER A 128 -22.19 -6.89 13.66
N VAL A 129 -21.34 -6.00 13.16
CA VAL A 129 -21.77 -5.02 12.14
C VAL A 129 -21.98 -5.81 10.86
N ALA A 130 -23.20 -6.31 10.70
CA ALA A 130 -23.63 -7.12 9.57
C ALA A 130 -23.74 -6.26 8.29
N TYR A 131 -22.60 -5.86 7.75
CA TYR A 131 -22.50 -5.47 6.35
C TYR A 131 -22.81 -6.70 5.50
N VAL A 132 -24.06 -6.80 5.09
CA VAL A 132 -24.54 -7.78 4.11
C VAL A 132 -23.94 -7.41 2.75
N PHE A 133 -22.69 -7.79 2.54
CA PHE A 133 -22.11 -7.84 1.21
C PHE A 133 -22.56 -9.15 0.59
N GLU A 134 -23.70 -9.13 -0.12
CA GLU A 134 -24.19 -10.29 -0.85
C GLU A 134 -23.13 -10.72 -1.87
N ALA A 135 -22.60 -11.93 -1.71
CA ALA A 135 -21.55 -12.50 -2.55
C ALA A 135 -22.09 -12.99 -3.92
N SER A 136 -23.09 -12.29 -4.46
CA SER A 136 -23.95 -12.76 -5.55
C SER A 136 -23.58 -12.15 -6.92
N ASP A 137 -23.12 -10.90 -6.97
CA ASP A 137 -23.04 -10.13 -8.22
C ASP A 137 -21.65 -10.04 -8.88
N SER A 138 -20.60 -10.63 -8.29
CA SER A 138 -19.24 -10.58 -8.88
C SER A 138 -19.02 -11.55 -10.05
N PHE A 139 -19.86 -12.58 -10.24
CA PHE A 139 -19.74 -13.51 -11.36
C PHE A 139 -20.31 -12.97 -12.69
N SER A 140 -21.21 -11.99 -12.64
CA SER A 140 -21.83 -11.38 -13.84
C SER A 140 -20.81 -10.55 -14.64
N LEU A 141 -20.05 -9.69 -13.95
CA LEU A 141 -19.07 -8.80 -14.59
C LEU A 141 -17.91 -9.53 -15.28
N VAL A 142 -17.51 -10.71 -14.78
CA VAL A 142 -16.45 -11.52 -15.42
C VAL A 142 -16.91 -12.10 -16.76
N LEU A 143 -18.21 -12.38 -16.92
CA LEU A 143 -18.75 -12.99 -18.14
C LEU A 143 -19.06 -11.97 -19.25
N CYS A 144 -19.35 -10.71 -18.90
CA CYS A 144 -19.66 -9.64 -19.86
C CYS A 144 -18.43 -9.03 -20.57
N LEU A 145 -17.20 -9.40 -20.18
CA LEU A 145 -15.95 -8.84 -20.70
C LEU A 145 -15.19 -9.78 -21.65
N THR A 146 -15.84 -10.83 -22.16
CA THR A 146 -15.21 -11.83 -23.06
C THR A 146 -16.10 -12.20 -24.25
N ARG A 147 -16.71 -11.19 -24.89
CA ARG A 147 -17.46 -11.33 -26.15
C ARG A 147 -17.36 -10.09 -27.03
#